data_AF-A0A8B6CEK7-F1
#
_entry.id   AF-A0A8B6CEK7-F1
#
_cell.length_a   1.000
_cell.length_b   1.000
_cell.length_c   1.000
_cell.angle_alpha   90.00
_cell.angle_beta   90.00
_cell.angle_gamma   90.00
#
_symmetry.space_group_name_H-M   'P 1'
#
loop_
_entity.id
_entity.type
_entity.pdbx_description
1 polymer ?
#
loop_
_entity_poly.entity_id
_entity_poly.type
_entity_poly.pdbx_seq_one_letter_code
_entity_poly.pdbx_strand_id
1 'polypeptide(L)'
;MAAPMQTVLSQDNISSEQEQDANLAFSELDKGLRSPKIGIQCESIVRFPSLFEKYPFPILINTAFLRLADIFRNGNNFLRWCILQVTEQSKKHLEKILNIDEFVRKIFSVIHSNDCTARALTLRTLANLASIITERKNVHHSIVNGFDSNDAVEVDAAVFAAGKFAEQSSSFAASICNNLSDMIQNIATPVDLKLQLIPILQHMYHDMQTSSKARQVCLELLSSLPSQKFVIRTLQTMTALACQSLIDVQSQVDLLISRVTDDPRQSVKLIALKDLNRLAMKAPQMWKYSSVKSLITVVLQAKSTAVKIAILEVLGTLAKSVAFHLFLTHDVSAADMQKIQEVCNLCYVSQNPTLSAKAMEFYTNIAICFKSFTSFWQLSNWTNQNKIFSFILIVGGGSIITLPYAYYKHMQLSTGQQRSAERLRQMKKLNKTKKQESES
;
A
#
# COMPACT_ATOMS: atom_id res chain seq x y z
N MET A 1 38.09 34.05 -26.45
CA MET A 1 37.84 33.03 -25.41
C MET A 1 37.96 33.68 -24.05
N ALA A 2 36.86 34.21 -23.48
CA ALA A 2 36.84 34.72 -22.11
C ALA A 2 35.40 34.86 -21.60
N ALA A 3 34.80 33.73 -21.24
CA ALA A 3 33.80 33.53 -20.18
C ALA A 3 33.67 32.00 -20.02
N PRO A 4 33.62 31.43 -18.79
CA PRO A 4 32.92 31.96 -17.62
C PRO A 4 33.74 31.89 -16.32
N MET A 5 34.02 33.03 -15.69
CA MET A 5 34.61 33.08 -14.33
C MET A 5 33.71 33.81 -13.32
N GLN A 6 32.79 34.67 -13.78
CA GLN A 6 31.91 35.46 -12.92
C GLN A 6 30.66 34.71 -12.41
N THR A 7 30.15 33.72 -13.15
CA THR A 7 28.97 32.93 -12.75
C THR A 7 29.29 31.91 -11.66
N VAL A 8 30.55 31.44 -11.60
CA VAL A 8 31.03 30.49 -10.57
C VAL A 8 31.22 31.22 -9.23
N LEU A 9 31.85 32.39 -9.24
CA LEU A 9 32.09 33.21 -8.04
C LEU A 9 30.80 33.67 -7.34
N SER A 10 29.71 33.85 -8.08
CA SER A 10 28.42 34.27 -7.51
C SER A 10 27.65 33.11 -6.87
N GLN A 11 27.81 31.88 -7.36
CA GLN A 11 27.25 30.68 -6.71
C GLN A 11 28.05 30.29 -5.45
N ASP A 12 29.38 30.43 -5.48
CA ASP A 12 30.25 30.17 -4.32
C ASP A 12 30.01 31.18 -3.18
N ASN A 13 29.72 32.44 -3.51
CA ASN A 13 29.36 33.47 -2.51
C ASN A 13 27.99 33.20 -1.87
N ILE A 14 26.99 32.75 -2.64
CA ILE A 14 25.66 32.41 -2.08
C ILE A 14 25.74 31.15 -1.19
N SER A 15 26.55 30.15 -1.58
CA SER A 15 26.77 28.94 -0.79
C SER A 15 27.47 29.25 0.54
N SER A 16 28.50 30.11 0.51
CA SER A 16 29.24 30.50 1.72
C SER A 16 28.41 31.36 2.68
N GLU A 17 27.57 32.26 2.18
CA GLU A 17 26.62 33.02 3.01
C GLU A 17 25.58 32.11 3.68
N GLN A 18 25.05 31.11 2.96
CA GLN A 18 24.11 30.14 3.53
C GLN A 18 24.75 29.26 4.61
N GLU A 19 26.00 28.82 4.42
CA GLU A 19 26.76 28.09 5.44
C GLU A 19 27.03 28.95 6.68
N GLN A 20 27.34 30.23 6.49
CA GLN A 20 27.56 31.16 7.58
C GLN A 20 26.27 31.40 8.39
N ASP A 21 25.14 31.61 7.73
CA ASP A 21 23.82 31.76 8.36
C ASP A 21 23.42 30.47 9.11
N ALA A 22 23.66 29.30 8.53
CA ALA A 22 23.41 28.02 9.18
C ALA A 22 24.25 27.84 10.47
N ASN A 23 25.53 28.21 10.44
CA ASN A 23 26.42 28.15 11.59
C ASN A 23 25.97 29.12 12.70
N LEU A 24 25.50 30.31 12.35
CA LEU A 24 24.95 31.27 13.30
C LEU A 24 23.67 30.73 13.96
N ALA A 25 22.74 30.21 13.16
CA ALA A 25 21.49 29.61 13.66
C ALA A 25 21.76 28.42 14.59
N PHE A 26 22.71 27.54 14.24
CA PHE A 26 23.13 26.45 15.11
C PHE A 26 23.77 26.94 16.42
N SER A 27 24.64 27.95 16.34
CA SER A 27 25.30 28.54 17.51
C SER A 27 24.30 29.14 18.51
N GLU A 28 23.23 29.77 18.02
CA GLU A 28 22.14 30.27 18.88
C GLU A 28 21.44 29.13 19.61
N LEU A 29 21.07 28.06 18.90
CA LEU A 29 20.45 26.89 19.52
C LEU A 29 21.39 26.20 20.52
N ASP A 30 22.67 26.06 20.19
CA ASP A 30 23.65 25.43 21.10
C ASP A 30 23.86 26.25 22.38
N LYS A 31 23.80 27.59 22.30
CA LYS A 31 23.78 28.44 23.51
C LYS A 31 22.56 28.14 24.38
N GLY A 32 21.39 27.97 23.77
CA GLY A 32 20.18 27.58 24.47
C GLY A 32 20.25 26.18 25.10
N LEU A 33 20.89 25.22 24.44
CA LEU A 33 21.15 23.87 24.99
C LEU A 33 22.08 23.90 26.22
N ARG A 34 22.99 24.87 26.31
CA ARG A 34 23.89 25.04 27.46
C ARG A 34 23.27 25.80 28.64
N SER A 35 22.07 26.35 28.46
CA SER A 35 21.36 27.08 29.52
C SER A 35 21.07 26.16 30.73
N PRO A 36 21.14 26.66 31.97
CA PRO A 36 20.74 25.87 33.14
C PRO A 36 19.21 25.66 33.23
N LYS A 37 18.42 26.42 32.45
CA LYS A 37 16.95 26.36 32.48
C LYS A 37 16.44 25.31 31.50
N ILE A 38 15.78 24.27 32.02
CA ILE A 38 15.18 23.18 31.22
C ILE A 38 14.23 23.72 30.14
N GLY A 39 13.46 24.77 30.44
CA GLY A 39 12.56 25.39 29.46
C GLY A 39 13.28 25.93 28.22
N ILE A 40 14.43 26.58 28.41
CA ILE A 40 15.24 27.13 27.31
C ILE A 40 15.90 25.99 26.51
N GLN A 41 16.38 24.95 27.21
CA GLN A 41 16.92 23.77 26.54
C GLN A 41 15.86 23.08 25.66
N CYS A 42 14.66 22.86 26.20
CA CYS A 42 13.53 22.29 25.46
C CYS A 42 13.15 23.13 24.25
N GLU A 43 12.98 24.45 24.43
CA GLU A 43 12.66 25.38 23.35
C GLU A 43 13.72 25.32 22.24
N SER A 44 15.00 25.17 22.62
CA SER A 44 16.09 25.04 21.67
C SER A 44 16.05 23.70 20.93
N ILE A 45 15.78 22.59 21.63
CA ILE A 45 15.66 21.24 21.03
C ILE A 45 14.56 21.21 19.96
N VAL A 46 13.37 21.73 20.26
CA VAL A 46 12.22 21.63 19.33
C VAL A 46 12.37 22.47 18.06
N ARG A 47 13.37 23.36 17.99
CA ARG A 47 13.68 24.17 16.80
C ARG A 47 14.62 23.46 15.81
N PHE A 48 15.27 22.36 16.20
CA PHE A 48 16.17 21.60 15.32
C PHE A 48 15.53 21.06 14.04
N PRO A 49 14.28 20.55 14.04
CA PRO A 49 13.61 20.14 12.80
C PRO A 49 13.57 21.29 11.78
N SER A 50 13.17 22.49 12.18
CA SER A 50 13.15 23.67 11.30
C SER A 50 14.54 24.05 10.80
N LEU A 51 15.59 23.88 11.63
CA LEU A 51 16.97 24.07 11.21
C LEU A 51 17.36 23.07 10.09
N PHE A 52 17.00 21.80 10.23
CA PHE A 52 17.32 20.75 9.25
C PHE A 52 16.57 20.92 7.92
N GLU A 53 15.33 21.41 7.98
CA GLU A 53 14.56 21.76 6.77
C GLU A 53 15.20 22.93 6.02
N LYS A 54 15.62 23.97 6.75
CA LYS A 54 16.20 25.18 6.16
C LYS A 54 17.61 24.95 5.62
N TYR A 55 18.41 24.15 6.32
CA TYR A 55 19.82 23.87 5.97
C TYR A 55 20.09 22.35 6.00
N PRO A 56 19.74 21.62 4.93
CA PRO A 56 19.83 20.16 4.90
C PRO A 56 21.26 19.63 4.65
N PHE A 57 22.29 20.32 5.16
CA PHE A 57 23.70 20.02 4.96
C PHE A 57 24.17 18.87 5.88
N PRO A 58 24.84 17.82 5.36
CA PRO A 58 25.25 16.67 6.17
C PRO A 58 26.17 17.03 7.35
N ILE A 59 27.09 17.98 7.19
CA ILE A 59 28.03 18.39 8.26
C ILE A 59 27.26 19.01 9.44
N LEU A 60 26.32 19.92 9.15
CA LEU A 60 25.47 20.54 10.15
C LEU A 60 24.58 19.52 10.85
N ILE A 61 23.89 18.68 10.07
CA ILE A 61 23.00 17.64 10.60
C ILE A 61 23.76 16.68 11.51
N ASN A 62 24.93 16.21 11.07
CA ASN A 62 25.79 15.34 11.87
C ASN A 62 26.20 16.02 13.19
N THR A 63 26.68 17.26 13.13
CA THR A 63 27.10 18.02 14.32
C THR A 63 25.94 18.23 15.30
N ALA A 64 24.76 18.60 14.78
CA ALA A 64 23.55 18.79 15.55
C ALA A 64 23.07 17.50 16.23
N PHE A 65 23.01 16.38 15.51
CA PHE A 65 22.62 15.10 16.12
C PHE A 65 23.63 14.63 17.16
N LEU A 66 24.93 14.76 16.91
CA LEU A 66 25.96 14.45 17.92
C LEU A 66 25.79 15.28 19.19
N ARG A 67 25.39 16.56 19.04
CA ARG A 67 25.11 17.45 20.15
C ARG A 67 23.84 17.06 20.90
N LEU A 68 22.76 16.75 20.17
CA LEU A 68 21.52 16.25 20.78
C LEU A 68 21.77 14.94 21.54
N ALA A 69 22.64 14.06 21.05
CA ALA A 69 23.00 12.83 21.76
C ALA A 69 23.75 13.08 23.07
N ASP A 70 24.57 14.13 23.16
CA ASP A 70 25.18 14.53 24.44
C ASP A 70 24.13 14.98 25.46
N ILE A 71 23.13 15.73 25.01
CA ILE A 71 22.00 16.16 25.86
C ILE A 71 21.13 14.95 26.24
N PHE A 72 20.91 13.99 25.33
CA PHE A 72 20.15 12.78 25.61
C PHE A 72 20.81 11.95 26.72
N ARG A 73 22.14 11.79 26.64
CA ARG A 73 22.93 11.03 27.61
C ARG A 73 22.83 11.65 29.00
N ASN A 74 23.08 12.96 29.11
CA ASN A 74 23.23 13.63 30.41
C ASN A 74 21.95 14.30 30.93
N GLY A 75 20.90 14.40 30.10
CA GLY A 75 19.67 15.11 30.43
C GLY A 75 18.70 14.33 31.32
N ASN A 76 17.55 14.93 31.59
CA ASN A 76 16.41 14.26 32.23
C ASN A 76 15.47 13.64 31.18
N ASN A 77 14.45 12.90 31.64
CA ASN A 77 13.52 12.22 30.73
C ASN A 77 12.70 13.16 29.85
N PHE A 78 12.43 14.38 30.31
CA PHE A 78 11.72 15.37 29.51
C PHE A 78 12.55 15.77 28.28
N LEU A 79 13.84 16.07 28.46
CA LEU A 79 14.73 16.41 27.34
C LEU A 79 14.93 15.21 26.40
N ARG A 80 15.05 14.00 26.94
CA ARG A 80 15.12 12.76 26.14
C ARG A 80 13.89 12.58 25.28
N TRP A 81 12.71 12.87 25.83
CA TRP A 81 11.46 12.85 25.08
C TRP A 81 11.45 13.91 23.97
N CYS A 82 11.89 15.14 24.23
CA CYS A 82 12.01 16.17 23.18
C CYS A 82 12.94 15.72 22.05
N ILE A 83 14.07 15.09 22.37
CA ILE A 83 15.03 14.59 21.38
C ILE A 83 14.45 13.42 20.59
N LEU A 84 13.70 12.54 21.22
CA LEU A 84 12.92 11.51 20.53
C LEU A 84 11.97 12.13 19.49
N GLN A 85 11.23 13.18 19.88
CA GLN A 85 10.32 13.88 18.96
C GLN A 85 11.06 14.51 17.77
N VAL A 86 12.21 15.16 18.01
CA VAL A 86 13.07 15.69 16.93
C VAL A 86 13.54 14.56 16.01
N THR A 87 14.03 13.46 16.57
CA THR A 87 14.49 12.28 15.80
C THR A 87 13.37 11.73 14.92
N GLU A 88 12.15 11.67 15.43
CA GLU A 88 10.98 11.20 14.69
C GLU A 88 10.54 12.16 13.58
N GLN A 89 10.51 13.47 13.85
CA GLN A 89 10.13 14.49 12.87
C GLN A 89 11.16 14.63 11.74
N SER A 90 12.44 14.39 12.05
CA SER A 90 13.56 14.56 11.12
C SER A 90 14.02 13.25 10.47
N LYS A 91 13.14 12.25 10.34
CA LYS A 91 13.44 10.93 9.75
C LYS A 91 14.19 10.99 8.41
N LYS A 92 13.78 11.88 7.51
CA LYS A 92 14.39 12.07 6.18
C LYS A 92 15.84 12.59 6.21
N HIS A 93 16.32 13.05 7.36
CA HIS A 93 17.67 13.56 7.55
C HIS A 93 18.58 12.56 8.27
N LEU A 94 18.05 11.46 8.81
CA LEU A 94 18.83 10.52 9.63
C LEU A 94 19.94 9.82 8.84
N GLU A 95 19.74 9.57 7.54
CA GLU A 95 20.77 9.02 6.64
C GLU A 95 21.98 9.94 6.46
N LYS A 96 21.86 11.23 6.83
CA LYS A 96 22.94 12.23 6.73
C LYS A 96 23.82 12.28 7.99
N ILE A 97 23.58 11.44 8.98
CA ILE A 97 24.42 11.34 10.18
C ILE A 97 25.69 10.58 9.82
N LEU A 98 26.81 11.30 9.73
CA LEU A 98 28.10 10.75 9.31
C LEU A 98 28.73 9.86 10.40
N ASN A 99 28.69 10.30 11.66
CA ASN A 99 29.28 9.58 12.79
C ASN A 99 28.21 8.82 13.58
N ILE A 100 27.59 7.85 12.92
CA ILE A 100 26.47 7.08 13.48
C ILE A 100 26.88 6.25 14.70
N ASP A 101 28.10 5.70 14.72
CA ASP A 101 28.63 4.92 15.84
C ASP A 101 28.65 5.73 17.14
N GLU A 102 29.20 6.95 17.07
CA GLU A 102 29.30 7.82 18.23
C GLU A 102 27.93 8.32 18.69
N PHE A 103 27.06 8.67 17.74
CA PHE A 103 25.68 9.04 18.04
C PHE A 103 24.95 7.93 18.79
N VAL A 104 24.96 6.71 18.25
CA VAL A 104 24.28 5.54 18.82
C VAL A 104 24.89 5.17 20.16
N ARG A 105 26.22 5.21 20.31
CA ARG A 105 26.89 4.92 21.58
C ARG A 105 26.42 5.85 22.70
N LYS A 106 26.27 7.14 22.42
CA LYS A 106 25.77 8.13 23.40
C LYS A 106 24.31 7.85 23.78
N ILE A 107 23.43 7.61 22.81
CA ILE A 107 22.02 7.26 23.06
C ILE A 107 21.92 5.95 23.85
N PHE A 108 22.60 4.90 23.38
CA PHE A 108 22.56 3.56 23.95
C PHE A 108 23.08 3.50 25.38
N SER A 109 24.00 4.38 25.79
CA SER A 109 24.52 4.41 27.17
C SER A 109 23.44 4.58 28.25
N VAL A 110 22.26 5.11 27.90
CA VAL A 110 21.12 5.29 28.82
C VAL A 110 20.32 4.00 29.04
N ILE A 111 20.47 2.98 28.19
CA ILE A 111 19.70 1.73 28.28
C ILE A 111 19.97 0.94 29.57
N HIS A 112 21.13 1.17 30.20
CA HIS A 112 21.53 0.52 31.46
C HIS A 112 21.12 1.32 32.70
N SER A 113 20.27 2.34 32.54
CA SER A 113 19.74 3.10 33.68
C SER A 113 18.74 2.28 34.49
N ASN A 114 18.62 2.59 35.78
CA ASN A 114 17.60 2.00 36.66
C ASN A 114 16.20 2.61 36.45
N ASP A 115 16.05 3.56 35.53
CA ASP A 115 14.81 4.27 35.25
C ASP A 115 14.13 3.66 34.01
N CYS A 116 12.97 3.04 34.22
CA CYS A 116 12.18 2.42 33.15
C CYS A 116 11.79 3.42 32.05
N THR A 117 11.49 4.67 32.41
CA THR A 117 11.12 5.71 31.44
C THR A 117 12.32 6.10 30.59
N ALA A 118 13.50 6.24 31.19
CA ALA A 118 14.72 6.52 30.46
C ALA A 118 15.07 5.39 29.48
N ARG A 119 14.93 4.13 29.90
CA ARG A 119 15.12 2.95 29.02
C ARG A 119 14.09 2.89 27.90
N ALA A 120 12.81 3.13 28.19
CA ALA A 120 11.74 3.19 27.21
C ALA A 120 11.97 4.26 26.14
N LEU A 121 12.36 5.48 26.55
CA LEU A 121 12.72 6.56 25.63
C LEU A 121 13.95 6.19 24.78
N THR A 122 14.92 5.49 25.35
CA THR A 122 16.10 4.99 24.63
C THR A 122 15.68 3.99 23.54
N LEU A 123 14.87 2.99 23.86
CA LEU A 123 14.35 2.03 22.88
C LEU A 123 13.56 2.71 21.75
N ARG A 124 12.68 3.67 22.09
CA ARG A 124 11.92 4.43 21.09
C ARG A 124 12.81 5.29 20.19
N THR A 125 13.87 5.90 20.73
CA THR A 125 14.83 6.66 19.93
C THR A 125 15.59 5.75 18.98
N LEU A 126 16.10 4.62 19.47
CA LEU A 126 16.81 3.62 18.65
C LEU A 126 15.90 3.03 17.56
N ALA A 127 14.62 2.81 17.85
CA ALA A 127 13.63 2.34 16.90
C ALA A 127 13.44 3.30 15.71
N ASN A 128 13.52 4.61 15.93
CA ASN A 128 13.46 5.59 14.84
C ASN A 128 14.72 5.60 13.96
N LEU A 129 15.82 4.99 14.44
CA LEU A 129 17.07 4.81 13.70
C LEU A 129 17.15 3.45 13.01
N ALA A 130 16.11 2.60 13.08
CA ALA A 130 16.16 1.22 12.63
C ALA A 130 16.63 1.04 11.17
N SER A 131 16.41 2.01 10.29
CA SER A 131 16.87 1.98 8.89
C SER A 131 18.38 2.16 8.71
N ILE A 132 19.06 2.80 9.67
CA ILE A 132 20.50 3.11 9.60
C ILE A 132 21.34 2.26 10.57
N ILE A 133 20.72 1.60 11.56
CA ILE A 133 21.39 0.72 12.53
C ILE A 133 20.84 -0.71 12.54
N THR A 134 20.36 -1.16 11.39
CA THR A 134 19.60 -2.40 11.19
C THR A 134 20.21 -3.63 11.87
N GLU A 135 21.53 -3.83 11.82
CA GLU A 135 22.22 -5.04 12.27
C GLU A 135 22.98 -4.88 13.62
N ARG A 136 22.66 -3.87 14.43
CA ARG A 136 23.30 -3.67 15.75
C ARG A 136 22.79 -4.69 16.77
N LYS A 137 23.54 -5.79 16.95
CA LYS A 137 23.20 -6.89 17.87
C LYS A 137 22.93 -6.46 19.31
N ASN A 138 23.69 -5.51 19.84
CA ASN A 138 23.50 -4.95 21.18
C ASN A 138 22.13 -4.24 21.32
N VAL A 139 21.67 -3.58 20.27
CA VAL A 139 20.31 -3.00 20.23
C VAL A 139 19.26 -4.10 20.15
N HIS A 140 19.46 -5.10 19.29
CA HIS A 140 18.57 -6.27 19.18
C HIS A 140 18.38 -6.98 20.52
N HIS A 141 19.49 -7.29 21.23
CA HIS A 141 19.43 -7.92 22.55
C HIS A 141 18.69 -7.05 23.57
N SER A 142 18.89 -5.73 23.53
CA SER A 142 18.19 -4.82 24.45
C SER A 142 16.68 -4.78 24.19
N ILE A 143 16.25 -4.88 22.93
CA ILE A 143 14.83 -4.97 22.57
C ILE A 143 14.23 -6.28 23.10
N VAL A 144 14.90 -7.41 22.88
CA VAL A 144 14.42 -8.71 23.36
C VAL A 144 14.32 -8.73 24.89
N ASN A 145 15.34 -8.24 25.60
CA ASN A 145 15.30 -8.11 27.06
C ASN A 145 14.18 -7.18 27.54
N GLY A 146 13.78 -6.20 26.73
CA GLY A 146 12.67 -5.30 27.03
C GLY A 146 11.30 -5.99 27.07
N PHE A 147 11.13 -7.16 26.43
CA PHE A 147 9.91 -7.94 26.53
C PHE A 147 9.68 -8.53 27.93
N ASP A 148 10.76 -8.83 28.64
CA ASP A 148 10.73 -9.42 29.98
C ASP A 148 10.75 -8.35 31.09
N SER A 149 10.56 -7.07 30.73
CA SER A 149 10.51 -6.00 31.73
C SER A 149 9.23 -6.09 32.56
N ASN A 150 9.36 -5.77 33.86
CA ASN A 150 8.23 -5.67 34.78
C ASN A 150 7.45 -4.35 34.59
N ASP A 151 7.99 -3.40 33.82
CA ASP A 151 7.37 -2.09 33.60
C ASP A 151 6.68 -2.03 32.24
N ALA A 152 5.38 -1.72 32.23
CA ALA A 152 4.57 -1.69 31.03
C ALA A 152 5.03 -0.64 30.00
N VAL A 153 5.60 0.49 30.44
CA VAL A 153 6.06 1.56 29.53
C VAL A 153 7.29 1.09 28.75
N GLU A 154 8.18 0.34 29.40
CA GLU A 154 9.35 -0.25 28.75
C GLU A 154 8.96 -1.39 27.81
N VAL A 155 8.04 -2.27 28.23
CA VAL A 155 7.52 -3.34 27.35
C VAL A 155 6.88 -2.73 26.09
N ASP A 156 6.06 -1.70 26.22
CA ASP A 156 5.45 -1.00 25.08
C ASP A 156 6.52 -0.40 24.14
N ALA A 157 7.56 0.21 24.70
CA ALA A 157 8.69 0.71 23.92
C ALA A 157 9.48 -0.41 23.20
N ALA A 158 9.65 -1.56 23.85
CA ALA A 158 10.29 -2.73 23.26
C ALA A 158 9.46 -3.32 22.11
N VAL A 159 8.13 -3.41 22.27
CA VAL A 159 7.19 -3.83 21.22
C VAL A 159 7.25 -2.89 20.02
N PHE A 160 7.25 -1.58 20.25
CA PHE A 160 7.41 -0.59 19.20
C PHE A 160 8.76 -0.76 18.46
N ALA A 161 9.86 -0.91 19.21
CA ALA A 161 11.19 -1.10 18.65
C ALA A 161 11.29 -2.40 17.85
N ALA A 162 10.73 -3.49 18.37
CA ALA A 162 10.69 -4.78 17.71
C ALA A 162 10.00 -4.71 16.34
N GLY A 163 8.86 -4.01 16.25
CA GLY A 163 8.19 -3.75 14.97
C GLY A 163 9.08 -3.01 13.98
N LYS A 164 9.77 -1.95 14.43
CA LYS A 164 10.65 -1.14 13.57
C LYS A 164 11.88 -1.89 13.08
N PHE A 165 12.52 -2.68 13.94
CA PHE A 165 13.68 -3.47 13.54
C PHE A 165 13.29 -4.69 12.70
N ALA A 166 12.16 -5.36 12.98
CA ALA A 166 11.69 -6.48 12.18
C ALA A 166 11.33 -6.07 10.75
N GLU A 167 10.86 -4.83 10.55
CA GLU A 167 10.61 -4.28 9.22
C GLU A 167 11.90 -4.21 8.36
N GLN A 168 13.05 -3.96 8.99
CA GLN A 168 14.30 -3.67 8.30
C GLN A 168 15.28 -4.87 8.28
N SER A 169 15.37 -5.61 9.38
CA SER A 169 16.37 -6.67 9.59
C SER A 169 15.73 -8.06 9.47
N SER A 170 16.18 -8.84 8.48
CA SER A 170 15.75 -10.22 8.28
C SER A 170 16.23 -11.14 9.41
N SER A 171 17.47 -10.96 9.86
CA SER A 171 18.09 -11.73 10.94
C SER A 171 17.33 -11.54 12.27
N PHE A 172 16.99 -10.28 12.58
CA PHE A 172 16.23 -9.93 13.77
C PHE A 172 14.78 -10.44 13.69
N ALA A 173 14.10 -10.27 12.56
CA ALA A 173 12.73 -10.75 12.36
C ALA A 173 12.62 -12.27 12.61
N ALA A 174 13.53 -13.05 12.02
CA ALA A 174 13.60 -14.50 12.25
C ALA A 174 13.85 -14.84 13.73
N SER A 175 14.77 -14.11 14.38
CA SER A 175 15.12 -14.32 15.78
C SER A 175 13.94 -14.10 16.73
N ILE A 176 13.18 -13.02 16.58
CA ILE A 176 12.08 -12.68 17.49
C ILE A 176 10.77 -13.42 17.20
N CYS A 177 10.63 -14.09 16.05
CA CYS A 177 9.38 -14.72 15.63
C CYS A 177 8.87 -15.73 16.68
N ASN A 178 9.79 -16.48 17.30
CA ASN A 178 9.47 -17.44 18.37
C ASN A 178 8.99 -16.71 19.63
N ASN A 179 9.74 -15.72 20.09
CA ASN A 179 9.37 -14.92 21.27
C ASN A 179 7.98 -14.29 21.12
N LEU A 180 7.68 -13.73 19.93
CA LEU A 180 6.35 -13.17 19.66
C LEU A 180 5.26 -14.24 19.71
N SER A 181 5.50 -15.41 19.11
CA SER A 181 4.57 -16.54 19.17
C SER A 181 4.28 -16.95 20.61
N ASP A 182 5.32 -17.15 21.41
CA ASP A 182 5.22 -17.57 22.80
C ASP A 182 4.45 -16.54 23.64
N MET A 183 4.78 -15.24 23.50
CA MET A 183 4.07 -14.17 24.20
C MET A 183 2.60 -14.07 23.80
N ILE A 184 2.26 -14.22 22.52
CA ILE A 184 0.87 -14.11 22.05
C ILE A 184 0.04 -15.31 22.54
N GLN A 185 0.60 -16.52 22.52
CA GLN A 185 -0.07 -17.73 22.96
C GLN A 185 -0.16 -17.84 24.49
N ASN A 186 0.79 -17.26 25.22
CA ASN A 186 0.81 -17.28 26.68
C ASN A 186 -0.45 -16.61 27.27
N ILE A 187 -1.14 -17.32 28.16
CA ILE A 187 -2.38 -16.86 28.82
C ILE A 187 -2.08 -15.69 29.77
N ALA A 188 -0.88 -15.62 30.36
CA ALA A 188 -0.50 -14.55 31.28
C ALA A 188 -0.34 -13.18 30.59
N THR A 189 -0.13 -13.15 29.28
CA THR A 189 0.06 -11.89 28.54
C THR A 189 -1.26 -11.12 28.46
N PRO A 190 -1.29 -9.83 28.87
CA PRO A 190 -2.50 -9.00 28.78
C PRO A 190 -3.05 -8.91 27.36
N VAL A 191 -4.38 -8.84 27.25
CA VAL A 191 -5.09 -8.81 25.96
C VAL A 191 -4.65 -7.65 25.08
N ASP A 192 -4.47 -6.45 25.65
CA ASP A 192 -4.05 -5.27 24.90
C ASP A 192 -2.63 -5.43 24.33
N LEU A 193 -1.72 -6.02 25.11
CA LEU A 193 -0.36 -6.33 24.66
C LEU A 193 -0.39 -7.35 23.51
N LYS A 194 -1.22 -8.40 23.58
CA LYS A 194 -1.39 -9.35 22.46
C LYS A 194 -1.83 -8.65 21.18
N LEU A 195 -2.78 -7.71 21.27
CA LEU A 195 -3.24 -6.93 20.11
C LEU A 195 -2.15 -6.02 19.52
N GLN A 196 -1.18 -5.59 20.32
CA GLN A 196 0.01 -4.85 19.87
C GLN A 196 1.08 -5.76 19.25
N LEU A 197 1.24 -7.01 19.73
CA LEU A 197 2.23 -7.97 19.23
C LEU A 197 1.85 -8.55 17.85
N ILE A 198 0.58 -8.92 17.66
CA ILE A 198 0.08 -9.50 16.39
C ILE A 198 0.55 -8.75 15.13
N PRO A 199 0.39 -7.42 15.01
CA PRO A 199 0.82 -6.68 13.83
C PRO A 199 2.32 -6.74 13.54
N ILE A 200 3.19 -7.06 14.51
CA ILE A 200 4.64 -7.22 14.24
C ILE A 200 4.89 -8.41 13.29
N LEU A 201 4.04 -9.45 13.36
CA LEU A 201 4.14 -10.62 12.48
C LEU A 201 4.01 -10.26 10.99
N GLN A 202 3.46 -9.09 10.65
CA GLN A 202 3.39 -8.63 9.25
C GLN A 202 4.78 -8.39 8.64
N HIS A 203 5.81 -8.20 9.46
CA HIS A 203 7.18 -7.94 9.04
C HIS A 203 8.01 -9.22 8.84
N MET A 204 7.40 -10.39 9.01
CA MET A 204 8.05 -11.69 8.83
C MET A 204 8.11 -12.13 7.36
N TYR A 205 8.27 -11.19 6.42
CA TYR A 205 8.22 -11.46 4.97
C TYR A 205 9.60 -11.74 4.34
N HIS A 206 10.69 -11.62 5.10
CA HIS A 206 12.06 -11.66 4.57
C HIS A 206 12.48 -13.03 4.04
N ASP A 207 11.92 -14.11 4.59
CA ASP A 207 12.16 -15.47 4.16
C ASP A 207 10.89 -16.33 4.25
N MET A 208 10.86 -17.41 3.48
CA MET A 208 9.70 -18.28 3.38
C MET A 208 9.38 -19.02 4.69
N GLN A 209 10.40 -19.41 5.46
CA GLN A 209 10.21 -20.20 6.68
C GLN A 209 9.56 -19.34 7.78
N THR A 210 10.10 -18.15 8.03
CA THR A 210 9.57 -17.20 9.01
C THR A 210 8.19 -16.71 8.60
N SER A 211 7.95 -16.44 7.31
CA SER A 211 6.63 -16.06 6.79
C SER A 211 5.58 -17.17 7.01
N SER A 212 5.93 -18.42 6.68
CA SER A 212 5.05 -19.57 6.89
C SER A 212 4.72 -19.76 8.37
N LYS A 213 5.73 -19.65 9.25
CA LYS A 213 5.53 -19.74 10.70
C LYS A 213 4.63 -18.62 11.23
N ALA A 214 4.89 -17.37 10.85
CA ALA A 214 4.06 -16.23 11.25
C ALA A 214 2.59 -16.40 10.80
N ARG A 215 2.39 -16.93 9.59
CA ARG A 215 1.06 -17.26 9.09
C ARG A 215 0.39 -18.38 9.90
N GLN A 216 1.11 -19.44 10.24
CA GLN A 216 0.59 -20.52 11.07
C GLN A 216 0.12 -20.01 12.44
N VAL A 217 0.93 -19.21 13.12
CA VAL A 217 0.57 -18.58 14.39
C VAL A 217 -0.72 -17.76 14.25
N CYS A 218 -0.84 -16.98 13.17
CA CYS A 218 -2.07 -16.22 12.91
C CYS A 218 -3.31 -17.12 12.68
N LEU A 219 -3.16 -18.26 11.98
CA LEU A 219 -4.26 -19.22 11.79
C LEU A 219 -4.71 -19.85 13.11
N GLU A 220 -3.75 -20.21 13.98
CA GLU A 220 -4.03 -20.72 15.33
C GLU A 220 -4.72 -19.67 16.22
N LEU A 221 -4.42 -18.39 16.02
CA LEU A 221 -5.11 -17.31 16.72
C LEU A 221 -6.56 -17.13 16.27
N LEU A 222 -6.84 -17.32 14.98
CA LEU A 222 -8.20 -17.24 14.45
C LEU A 222 -9.10 -18.37 14.98
N SER A 223 -8.53 -19.54 15.29
CA SER A 223 -9.28 -20.66 15.89
C SER A 223 -9.44 -20.52 17.39
N SER A 224 -8.42 -20.03 18.10
CA SER A 224 -8.41 -19.94 19.58
C SER A 224 -9.07 -18.68 20.14
N LEU A 225 -9.02 -17.54 19.44
CA LEU A 225 -9.50 -16.24 19.93
C LEU A 225 -10.59 -15.67 19.01
N PRO A 226 -11.88 -15.99 19.24
CA PRO A 226 -12.97 -15.59 18.35
C PRO A 226 -13.37 -14.12 18.49
N SER A 227 -12.77 -13.35 19.41
CA SER A 227 -13.12 -11.94 19.64
C SER A 227 -12.96 -11.10 18.37
N GLN A 228 -13.91 -10.20 18.13
CA GLN A 228 -13.95 -9.36 16.91
C GLN A 228 -12.65 -8.57 16.70
N LYS A 229 -12.07 -7.99 17.76
CA LYS A 229 -10.82 -7.21 17.68
C LYS A 229 -9.65 -8.08 17.24
N PHE A 230 -9.53 -9.29 17.79
CA PHE A 230 -8.48 -10.25 17.42
C PHE A 230 -8.64 -10.70 15.98
N VAL A 231 -9.84 -11.15 15.59
CA VAL A 231 -10.10 -11.61 14.21
C VAL A 231 -9.75 -10.51 13.20
N ILE A 232 -10.21 -9.28 13.43
CA ILE A 232 -9.89 -8.14 12.54
C ILE A 232 -8.38 -7.90 12.48
N ARG A 233 -7.70 -7.84 13.63
CA ARG A 233 -6.27 -7.52 13.67
C ARG A 233 -5.45 -8.60 12.99
N THR A 234 -5.74 -9.87 13.27
CA THR A 234 -5.06 -11.02 12.68
C THR A 234 -5.26 -11.11 11.18
N LEU A 235 -6.49 -10.90 10.66
CA LEU A 235 -6.74 -10.88 9.21
C LEU A 235 -5.93 -9.77 8.52
N GLN A 236 -5.90 -8.56 9.10
CA GLN A 236 -5.13 -7.44 8.54
C GLN A 236 -3.63 -7.74 8.52
N THR A 237 -3.10 -8.35 9.57
CA THR A 237 -1.68 -8.76 9.67
C THR A 237 -1.35 -9.81 8.62
N MET A 238 -2.17 -10.86 8.49
CA MET A 238 -1.96 -11.90 7.47
C MET A 238 -2.04 -11.34 6.06
N THR A 239 -2.99 -10.44 5.79
CA THR A 239 -3.11 -9.76 4.51
C THR A 239 -1.88 -8.90 4.22
N ALA A 240 -1.39 -8.15 5.21
CA ALA A 240 -0.17 -7.34 5.06
C ALA A 240 1.06 -8.21 4.78
N LEU A 241 1.22 -9.33 5.49
CA LEU A 241 2.30 -10.31 5.26
C LEU A 241 2.23 -10.89 3.84
N ALA A 242 1.05 -11.32 3.39
CA ALA A 242 0.85 -11.86 2.05
C ALA A 242 1.10 -10.79 0.95
N CYS A 243 0.73 -9.54 1.18
CA CYS A 243 1.01 -8.43 0.26
C CYS A 243 2.50 -8.15 0.06
N GLN A 244 3.33 -8.35 1.09
CA GLN A 244 4.76 -8.07 1.03
C GLN A 244 5.57 -9.27 0.55
N SER A 245 5.29 -10.46 1.10
CA SER A 245 6.00 -11.68 0.71
C SER A 245 5.56 -12.23 -0.65
N LEU A 246 4.33 -11.92 -1.10
CA LEU A 246 3.66 -12.56 -2.24
C LEU A 246 3.54 -14.09 -2.11
N ILE A 247 3.71 -14.61 -0.90
CA ILE A 247 3.53 -16.02 -0.53
C ILE A 247 2.10 -16.19 0.03
N ASP A 248 1.48 -17.35 -0.23
CA ASP A 248 0.15 -17.70 0.28
C ASP A 248 -0.98 -16.71 -0.05
N VAL A 249 -0.80 -15.85 -1.06
CA VAL A 249 -1.82 -14.86 -1.50
C VAL A 249 -3.15 -15.54 -1.80
N GLN A 250 -3.12 -16.71 -2.45
CA GLN A 250 -4.33 -17.48 -2.77
C GLN A 250 -5.04 -18.00 -1.53
N SER A 251 -4.30 -18.64 -0.65
CA SER A 251 -4.81 -19.12 0.63
C SER A 251 -5.42 -17.98 1.46
N GLN A 252 -4.86 -16.76 1.36
CA GLN A 252 -5.39 -15.57 2.01
C GLN A 252 -6.68 -15.06 1.34
N VAL A 253 -6.74 -15.02 0.00
CA VAL A 253 -7.98 -14.66 -0.73
C VAL A 253 -9.11 -15.61 -0.36
N ASP A 254 -8.86 -16.92 -0.38
CA ASP A 254 -9.85 -17.94 -0.05
C ASP A 254 -10.32 -17.82 1.42
N LEU A 255 -9.40 -17.58 2.35
CA LEU A 255 -9.74 -17.31 3.75
C LEU A 255 -10.62 -16.06 3.89
N LEU A 256 -10.28 -14.95 3.24
CA LEU A 256 -11.07 -13.72 3.34
C LEU A 256 -12.46 -13.88 2.72
N ILE A 257 -12.59 -14.58 1.58
CA ILE A 257 -13.89 -14.87 0.96
C ILE A 257 -14.75 -15.74 1.89
N SER A 258 -14.17 -16.76 2.54
CA SER A 258 -14.91 -17.55 3.54
C SER A 258 -15.41 -16.68 4.70
N ARG A 259 -14.59 -15.74 5.20
CA ARG A 259 -15.01 -14.82 6.28
C ARG A 259 -16.12 -13.86 5.85
N VAL A 260 -16.12 -13.40 4.60
CA VAL A 260 -17.22 -12.59 4.06
C VAL A 260 -18.51 -13.40 3.96
N THR A 261 -18.41 -14.70 3.65
CA THR A 261 -19.57 -15.57 3.49
C THR A 261 -20.14 -15.97 4.85
N ASP A 262 -19.30 -16.53 5.72
CA ASP A 262 -19.72 -17.32 6.89
C ASP A 262 -19.79 -16.49 8.19
N ASP A 263 -18.98 -15.44 8.36
CA ASP A 263 -18.92 -14.71 9.64
C ASP A 263 -20.19 -13.87 9.85
N PRO A 264 -20.90 -13.94 10.99
CA PRO A 264 -22.12 -13.16 11.18
C PRO A 264 -21.85 -11.65 11.36
N ARG A 265 -20.64 -11.25 11.72
CA ARG A 265 -20.33 -9.87 12.14
C ARG A 265 -19.99 -8.99 10.95
N GLN A 266 -20.79 -7.94 10.76
CA GLN A 266 -20.62 -7.00 9.64
C GLN A 266 -19.23 -6.33 9.62
N SER A 267 -18.67 -5.98 10.78
CA SER A 267 -17.33 -5.37 10.85
C SER A 267 -16.23 -6.28 10.33
N VAL A 268 -16.31 -7.60 10.60
CA VAL A 268 -15.33 -8.58 10.10
C VAL A 268 -15.46 -8.69 8.58
N LYS A 269 -16.69 -8.77 8.05
CA LYS A 269 -16.92 -8.78 6.59
C LYS A 269 -16.34 -7.55 5.91
N LEU A 270 -16.58 -6.35 6.46
CA LEU A 270 -16.09 -5.10 5.88
C LEU A 270 -14.57 -5.01 5.88
N ILE A 271 -13.91 -5.44 6.97
CA ILE A 271 -12.44 -5.51 6.99
C ILE A 271 -11.92 -6.54 5.99
N ALA A 272 -12.53 -7.72 5.93
CA ALA A 272 -12.13 -8.75 4.98
C ALA A 272 -12.24 -8.28 3.53
N LEU A 273 -13.28 -7.49 3.20
CA LEU A 273 -13.44 -6.87 1.88
C LEU A 273 -12.42 -5.77 1.60
N LYS A 274 -12.09 -4.95 2.61
CA LYS A 274 -11.01 -3.96 2.49
C LYS A 274 -9.66 -4.64 2.23
N ASP A 275 -9.40 -5.75 2.90
CA ASP A 275 -8.20 -6.56 2.74
C ASP A 275 -8.16 -7.26 1.36
N LEU A 276 -9.29 -7.79 0.89
CA LEU A 276 -9.43 -8.31 -0.47
C LEU A 276 -9.14 -7.22 -1.51
N ASN A 277 -9.65 -6.00 -1.31
CA ASN A 277 -9.39 -4.89 -2.22
C ASN A 277 -7.89 -4.55 -2.26
N ARG A 278 -7.21 -4.60 -1.11
CA ARG A 278 -5.76 -4.41 -1.03
C ARG A 278 -4.99 -5.48 -1.82
N LEU A 279 -5.41 -6.75 -1.73
CA LEU A 279 -4.82 -7.83 -2.51
C LEU A 279 -5.13 -7.69 -4.02
N ALA A 280 -6.33 -7.26 -4.38
CA ALA A 280 -6.71 -6.98 -5.76
C ALA A 280 -5.85 -5.88 -6.39
N MET A 281 -5.51 -4.83 -5.64
CA MET A 281 -4.62 -3.77 -6.11
C MET A 281 -3.15 -4.23 -6.21
N LYS A 282 -2.67 -5.02 -5.25
CA LYS A 282 -1.24 -5.38 -5.15
C LYS A 282 -0.84 -6.56 -6.03
N ALA A 283 -1.72 -7.56 -6.17
CA ALA A 283 -1.43 -8.81 -6.89
C ALA A 283 -2.63 -9.30 -7.73
N PRO A 284 -3.16 -8.49 -8.67
CA PRO A 284 -4.33 -8.87 -9.47
C PRO A 284 -4.12 -10.16 -10.28
N GLN A 285 -2.90 -10.38 -10.77
CA GLN A 285 -2.54 -11.56 -11.57
C GLN A 285 -2.68 -12.89 -10.82
N MET A 286 -2.71 -12.85 -9.48
CA MET A 286 -2.82 -14.06 -8.69
C MET A 286 -4.28 -14.54 -8.56
N TRP A 287 -5.28 -13.70 -8.86
CA TRP A 287 -6.68 -14.05 -8.64
C TRP A 287 -7.19 -15.18 -9.55
N LYS A 288 -7.78 -16.21 -8.94
CA LYS A 288 -8.39 -17.33 -9.65
C LYS A 288 -9.80 -17.03 -10.11
N TYR A 289 -10.22 -17.76 -11.14
CA TYR A 289 -11.60 -17.80 -11.62
C TYR A 289 -12.61 -18.09 -10.49
N SER A 290 -12.31 -19.06 -9.63
CA SER A 290 -13.17 -19.45 -8.49
C SER A 290 -13.39 -18.32 -7.49
N SER A 291 -12.35 -17.52 -7.22
CA SER A 291 -12.41 -16.43 -6.24
C SER A 291 -13.30 -15.29 -6.75
N VAL A 292 -13.14 -14.89 -8.03
CA VAL A 292 -13.99 -13.86 -8.66
C VAL A 292 -15.45 -14.32 -8.75
N LYS A 293 -15.68 -15.57 -9.18
CA LYS A 293 -17.00 -16.20 -9.23
C LYS A 293 -17.69 -16.22 -7.86
N SER A 294 -16.93 -16.49 -6.81
CA SER A 294 -17.43 -16.51 -5.43
C SER A 294 -17.90 -15.12 -5.01
N LEU A 295 -17.11 -14.07 -5.27
CA LEU A 295 -17.51 -12.68 -4.95
C LEU A 295 -18.77 -12.24 -5.70
N ILE A 296 -18.90 -12.59 -6.99
CA ILE A 296 -20.11 -12.32 -7.79
C ILE A 296 -21.33 -13.02 -7.19
N THR A 297 -21.17 -14.25 -6.67
CA THR A 297 -22.28 -14.96 -6.02
C THR A 297 -22.62 -14.34 -4.66
N VAL A 298 -21.61 -13.98 -3.86
CA VAL A 298 -21.78 -13.42 -2.52
C VAL A 298 -22.44 -12.05 -2.54
N VAL A 299 -22.16 -11.18 -3.53
CA VAL A 299 -22.80 -9.85 -3.60
C VAL A 299 -24.32 -9.94 -3.85
N LEU A 300 -24.76 -10.94 -4.62
CA LEU A 300 -26.19 -11.18 -4.87
C LEU A 300 -26.90 -11.71 -3.63
N GLN A 301 -26.22 -12.52 -2.82
CA GLN A 301 -26.76 -13.11 -1.58
C GLN A 301 -26.68 -12.17 -0.37
N ALA A 302 -25.80 -11.16 -0.40
CA ALA A 302 -25.60 -10.25 0.72
C ALA A 302 -26.88 -9.45 1.04
N LYS A 303 -27.27 -9.38 2.32
CA LYS A 303 -28.42 -8.58 2.76
C LYS A 303 -28.04 -7.12 3.05
N SER A 304 -26.82 -6.89 3.54
CA SER A 304 -26.35 -5.55 3.92
C SER A 304 -25.88 -4.75 2.70
N THR A 305 -26.45 -3.56 2.50
CA THR A 305 -26.05 -2.61 1.44
C THR A 305 -24.57 -2.22 1.56
N ALA A 306 -24.06 -2.03 2.78
CA ALA A 306 -22.66 -1.68 2.99
C ALA A 306 -21.71 -2.80 2.53
N VAL A 307 -22.08 -4.06 2.78
CA VAL A 307 -21.32 -5.22 2.30
C VAL A 307 -21.39 -5.33 0.78
N LYS A 308 -22.56 -5.07 0.16
CA LYS A 308 -22.67 -5.04 -1.30
C LYS A 308 -21.77 -3.99 -1.94
N ILE A 309 -21.76 -2.77 -1.39
CA ILE A 309 -20.90 -1.67 -1.85
C ILE A 309 -19.43 -2.09 -1.77
N ALA A 310 -18.99 -2.63 -0.64
CA ALA A 310 -17.61 -3.05 -0.46
C ALA A 310 -17.20 -4.23 -1.38
N ILE A 311 -18.10 -5.17 -1.69
CA ILE A 311 -17.83 -6.22 -2.69
C ILE A 311 -17.69 -5.61 -4.09
N LEU A 312 -18.57 -4.67 -4.46
CA LEU A 312 -18.49 -3.99 -5.75
C LEU A 312 -17.23 -3.14 -5.89
N GLU A 313 -16.69 -2.60 -4.81
CA GLU A 313 -15.38 -1.94 -4.83
C GLU A 313 -14.27 -2.93 -5.18
N VAL A 314 -14.25 -4.12 -4.57
CA VAL A 314 -13.28 -5.18 -4.92
C VAL A 314 -13.44 -5.62 -6.38
N LEU A 315 -14.68 -5.91 -6.80
CA LEU A 315 -14.98 -6.32 -8.17
C LEU A 315 -14.64 -5.24 -9.19
N GLY A 316 -14.88 -3.96 -8.86
CA GLY A 316 -14.50 -2.81 -9.68
C GLY A 316 -12.99 -2.71 -9.86
N THR A 317 -12.21 -2.87 -8.79
CA THR A 317 -10.75 -2.95 -8.85
C THR A 317 -10.28 -4.10 -9.73
N LEU A 318 -10.85 -5.29 -9.56
CA LEU A 318 -10.50 -6.46 -10.36
C LEU A 318 -10.84 -6.27 -11.83
N ALA A 319 -12.00 -5.69 -12.14
CA ALA A 319 -12.47 -5.40 -13.50
C ALA A 319 -11.56 -4.43 -14.27
N LYS A 320 -10.85 -3.53 -13.56
CA LYS A 320 -9.84 -2.64 -14.15
C LYS A 320 -8.49 -3.32 -14.38
N SER A 321 -8.30 -4.54 -13.91
CA SER A 321 -7.01 -5.23 -13.85
C SER A 321 -6.97 -6.49 -14.73
N VAL A 322 -5.77 -7.07 -14.85
CA VAL A 322 -5.54 -8.35 -15.55
C VAL A 322 -6.38 -9.50 -14.98
N ALA A 323 -6.78 -9.43 -13.69
CA ALA A 323 -7.58 -10.46 -13.05
C ALA A 323 -8.88 -10.76 -13.81
N PHE A 324 -9.60 -9.73 -14.24
CA PHE A 324 -10.88 -9.91 -14.92
C PHE A 324 -10.71 -10.32 -16.39
N HIS A 325 -9.60 -9.92 -17.03
CA HIS A 325 -9.23 -10.47 -18.34
C HIS A 325 -9.00 -11.98 -18.25
N LEU A 326 -8.25 -12.45 -17.25
CA LEU A 326 -8.03 -13.88 -17.02
C LEU A 326 -9.33 -14.61 -16.67
N PHE A 327 -10.21 -13.98 -15.89
CA PHE A 327 -11.54 -14.52 -15.63
C PHE A 327 -12.35 -14.75 -16.90
N LEU A 328 -12.32 -13.79 -17.85
CA LEU A 328 -13.02 -13.89 -19.13
C LEU A 328 -12.37 -14.84 -20.14
N THR A 329 -11.06 -15.12 -20.01
CA THR A 329 -10.40 -16.13 -20.85
C THR A 329 -10.80 -17.56 -20.50
N HIS A 330 -11.23 -17.80 -19.26
CA HIS A 330 -11.82 -19.08 -18.91
C HIS A 330 -13.19 -19.25 -19.58
N ASP A 331 -13.62 -20.50 -19.80
CA ASP A 331 -14.97 -20.81 -20.28
C ASP A 331 -16.01 -20.42 -19.23
N VAL A 332 -16.39 -19.14 -19.21
CA VAL A 332 -17.42 -18.61 -18.33
C VAL A 332 -18.76 -19.23 -18.73
N SER A 333 -19.38 -19.96 -17.81
CA SER A 333 -20.67 -20.59 -18.05
C SER A 333 -21.77 -19.54 -18.30
N ALA A 334 -22.82 -19.91 -19.03
CA ALA A 334 -23.97 -19.03 -19.25
C ALA A 334 -24.61 -18.56 -17.94
N ALA A 335 -24.64 -19.43 -16.92
CA ALA A 335 -25.14 -19.09 -15.59
C ALA A 335 -24.27 -18.04 -14.87
N ASP A 336 -22.94 -18.10 -15.03
CA ASP A 336 -22.05 -17.12 -14.44
C ASP A 336 -22.14 -15.76 -15.16
N MET A 337 -22.34 -15.76 -16.48
CA MET A 337 -22.64 -14.54 -17.24
C MET A 337 -23.95 -13.89 -16.81
N GLN A 338 -25.00 -14.69 -16.56
CA GLN A 338 -26.26 -14.18 -16.03
C GLN A 338 -26.08 -13.53 -14.66
N LYS A 339 -25.32 -14.14 -13.75
CA LYS A 339 -25.02 -13.54 -12.44
C LYS A 339 -24.27 -12.21 -12.57
N ILE A 340 -23.30 -12.10 -13.48
CA ILE A 340 -22.61 -10.83 -13.74
C ILE A 340 -23.62 -9.76 -14.16
N GLN A 341 -24.54 -10.10 -15.05
CA GLN A 341 -25.60 -9.18 -15.46
C GLN A 341 -26.51 -8.79 -14.29
N GLU A 342 -26.91 -9.72 -13.44
CA GLU A 342 -27.70 -9.44 -12.23
C GLU A 342 -26.97 -8.47 -11.28
N VAL A 343 -25.64 -8.62 -11.13
CA VAL A 343 -24.82 -7.68 -10.36
C VAL A 343 -24.81 -6.30 -11.00
N CYS A 344 -24.64 -6.21 -12.31
CA CYS A 344 -24.70 -4.96 -13.05
C CYS A 344 -26.07 -4.27 -12.91
N ASN A 345 -27.16 -5.04 -12.92
CA ASN A 345 -28.53 -4.53 -12.78
C ASN A 345 -28.79 -3.83 -11.43
N LEU A 346 -27.95 -4.04 -10.43
CA LEU A 346 -28.00 -3.28 -9.17
C LEU A 346 -27.89 -1.76 -9.40
N CYS A 347 -27.33 -1.31 -10.53
CA CYS A 347 -27.19 0.12 -10.85
C CYS A 347 -28.52 0.85 -11.00
N TYR A 348 -29.59 0.18 -11.42
CA TYR A 348 -30.92 0.77 -11.58
C TYR A 348 -31.98 0.16 -10.66
N VAL A 349 -31.77 -1.06 -10.15
CA VAL A 349 -32.69 -1.70 -9.20
C VAL A 349 -32.57 -1.11 -7.79
N SER A 350 -31.38 -0.65 -7.41
CA SER A 350 -31.15 -0.21 -6.04
C SER A 350 -31.56 1.25 -5.81
N GLN A 351 -32.24 1.51 -4.68
CA GLN A 351 -32.60 2.88 -4.25
C GLN A 351 -31.41 3.65 -3.65
N ASN A 352 -30.30 2.97 -3.35
CA ASN A 352 -29.13 3.60 -2.72
C ASN A 352 -28.19 4.15 -3.81
N PRO A 353 -27.94 5.47 -3.86
CA PRO A 353 -27.17 6.08 -4.94
C PRO A 353 -25.71 5.61 -4.97
N THR A 354 -25.11 5.34 -3.81
CA THR A 354 -23.72 4.85 -3.71
C THR A 354 -23.61 3.43 -4.26
N LEU A 355 -24.55 2.55 -3.91
CA LEU A 355 -24.61 1.19 -4.46
C LEU A 355 -24.80 1.24 -5.98
N SER A 356 -25.71 2.08 -6.46
CA SER A 356 -25.97 2.24 -7.88
C SER A 356 -24.75 2.75 -8.64
N ALA A 357 -24.05 3.75 -8.09
CA ALA A 357 -22.83 4.30 -8.67
C ALA A 357 -21.71 3.25 -8.75
N LYS A 358 -21.53 2.42 -7.70
CA LYS A 358 -20.53 1.34 -7.70
C LYS A 358 -20.86 0.22 -8.67
N ALA A 359 -22.13 -0.15 -8.80
CA ALA A 359 -22.56 -1.12 -9.80
C ALA A 359 -22.35 -0.59 -11.23
N MET A 360 -22.63 0.71 -11.46
CA MET A 360 -22.35 1.36 -12.75
C MET A 360 -20.85 1.43 -13.05
N GLU A 361 -20.01 1.74 -12.06
CA GLU A 361 -18.55 1.71 -12.20
C GLU A 361 -18.07 0.32 -12.62
N PHE A 362 -18.54 -0.73 -11.95
CA PHE A 362 -18.22 -2.12 -12.30
C PHE A 362 -18.66 -2.46 -13.73
N TYR A 363 -19.88 -2.09 -14.11
CA TYR A 363 -20.42 -2.27 -15.46
C TYR A 363 -19.54 -1.62 -16.54
N THR A 364 -19.15 -0.37 -16.33
CA THR A 364 -18.28 0.36 -17.27
C THR A 364 -16.92 -0.31 -17.40
N ASN A 365 -16.31 -0.75 -16.29
CA ASN A 365 -15.00 -1.41 -16.32
C ASN A 365 -15.07 -2.75 -17.08
N ILE A 366 -16.13 -3.52 -16.86
CA ILE A 366 -16.37 -4.76 -17.61
C ILE A 366 -16.48 -4.48 -19.12
N ALA A 367 -17.27 -3.48 -19.52
CA ALA A 367 -17.44 -3.11 -20.92
C ALA A 367 -16.10 -2.70 -21.58
N ILE A 368 -15.27 -1.94 -20.86
CA ILE A 368 -13.92 -1.57 -21.30
C ILE A 368 -13.05 -2.83 -21.47
N CYS A 369 -13.04 -3.69 -20.45
CA CYS A 369 -12.28 -4.95 -20.44
C CYS A 369 -12.64 -5.85 -21.63
N PHE A 370 -13.94 -6.00 -21.95
CA PHE A 370 -14.41 -6.73 -23.12
C PHE A 370 -13.95 -6.11 -24.44
N LYS A 371 -14.03 -4.79 -24.57
CA LYS A 371 -13.58 -4.10 -25.79
C LYS A 371 -12.10 -4.38 -26.06
N SER A 372 -11.24 -4.21 -25.05
CA SER A 372 -9.82 -4.53 -25.17
C SER A 372 -9.54 -6.00 -25.48
N PHE A 373 -10.36 -6.91 -24.95
CA PHE A 373 -10.25 -8.34 -25.23
C PHE A 373 -10.56 -8.65 -26.70
N THR A 374 -11.64 -8.08 -27.24
CA THR A 374 -12.03 -8.31 -28.65
C THR A 374 -11.02 -7.74 -29.66
N SER A 375 -10.38 -6.60 -29.35
CA SER A 375 -9.30 -6.06 -30.20
C SER A 375 -8.04 -6.94 -30.21
N PHE A 376 -7.79 -7.67 -29.12
CA PHE A 376 -6.62 -8.56 -28.99
C PHE A 376 -6.83 -9.91 -29.71
N TRP A 377 -8.06 -10.45 -29.70
CA TRP A 377 -8.39 -11.77 -30.29
C TRP A 377 -9.02 -11.71 -31.69
N GLN A 378 -9.00 -10.56 -32.36
CA GLN A 378 -9.36 -10.45 -33.79
C GLN A 378 -8.47 -11.28 -34.74
N LEU A 379 -7.47 -12.02 -34.21
CA LEU A 379 -6.53 -12.83 -34.99
C LEU A 379 -6.68 -14.35 -34.88
N SER A 380 -7.57 -14.96 -34.06
CA SER A 380 -7.57 -16.44 -34.00
C SER A 380 -8.81 -17.26 -33.65
N ASN A 381 -10.01 -16.74 -33.29
CA ASN A 381 -11.17 -17.65 -33.13
C ASN A 381 -12.56 -16.98 -33.24
N TRP A 382 -13.35 -17.45 -34.23
CA TRP A 382 -14.71 -16.96 -34.56
C TRP A 382 -15.81 -17.43 -33.60
N THR A 383 -15.62 -18.53 -32.86
CA THR A 383 -16.66 -19.15 -32.02
C THR A 383 -16.95 -18.40 -30.72
N ASN A 384 -15.97 -17.70 -30.15
CA ASN A 384 -16.18 -16.85 -28.96
C ASN A 384 -16.89 -15.53 -29.30
N GLN A 385 -16.82 -15.06 -30.55
CA GLN A 385 -17.45 -13.79 -30.95
C GLN A 385 -18.99 -13.83 -30.88
N ASN A 386 -19.62 -14.99 -31.12
CA ASN A 386 -21.09 -15.12 -31.07
C ASN A 386 -21.65 -15.13 -29.63
N LYS A 387 -20.92 -15.68 -28.65
CA LYS A 387 -21.27 -15.57 -27.22
C LYS A 387 -21.09 -14.14 -26.70
N ILE A 388 -20.06 -13.44 -27.21
CA ILE A 388 -19.76 -12.03 -26.90
C ILE A 388 -20.81 -11.07 -27.47
N PHE A 389 -21.27 -11.31 -28.70
CA PHE A 389 -22.36 -10.53 -29.31
C PHE A 389 -23.69 -10.70 -28.57
N SER A 390 -23.98 -11.92 -28.11
CA SER A 390 -25.14 -12.20 -27.27
C SER A 390 -25.03 -11.48 -25.91
N PHE A 391 -23.84 -11.42 -25.30
CA PHE A 391 -23.62 -10.69 -24.04
C PHE A 391 -23.89 -9.18 -24.18
N ILE A 392 -23.41 -8.53 -25.25
CA ILE A 392 -23.69 -7.09 -25.48
C ILE A 392 -25.19 -6.84 -25.74
N LEU A 393 -25.87 -7.74 -26.46
CA LEU A 393 -27.31 -7.66 -26.73
C LEU A 393 -28.19 -7.96 -25.49
N ILE A 394 -27.75 -8.88 -24.62
CA ILE A 394 -28.47 -9.27 -23.41
C ILE A 394 -28.23 -8.25 -22.28
N VAL A 395 -27.00 -7.75 -22.13
CA VAL A 395 -26.63 -6.75 -21.12
C VAL A 395 -27.17 -5.35 -21.47
N GLY A 396 -27.33 -5.04 -22.76
CA GLY A 396 -28.01 -3.83 -23.23
C GLY A 396 -29.53 -3.85 -23.11
N GLY A 397 -30.12 -4.92 -22.57
CA GLY A 397 -31.53 -5.02 -22.18
C GLY A 397 -32.49 -4.24 -23.07
N GLY A 398 -32.67 -4.67 -24.33
CA GLY A 398 -33.86 -4.49 -25.18
C GLY A 398 -34.63 -3.16 -25.27
N SER A 399 -34.24 -2.05 -24.62
CA SER A 399 -35.10 -0.86 -24.52
C SER A 399 -34.39 0.47 -24.27
N ILE A 400 -33.09 0.55 -23.99
CA ILE A 400 -32.41 1.86 -23.92
C ILE A 400 -31.03 1.77 -24.60
N ILE A 401 -30.83 2.67 -25.57
CA ILE A 401 -29.66 2.83 -26.48
C ILE A 401 -29.69 1.97 -27.76
N THR A 402 -30.79 2.06 -28.51
CA THR A 402 -30.68 2.09 -29.98
C THR A 402 -30.18 3.48 -30.40
N LEU A 403 -28.85 3.66 -30.45
CA LEU A 403 -28.05 4.65 -31.23
C LEU A 403 -26.71 4.80 -30.51
N PRO A 404 -25.58 4.30 -31.08
CA PRO A 404 -25.03 4.84 -32.32
C PRO A 404 -24.42 3.80 -33.28
N TYR A 405 -24.91 2.55 -33.33
CA TYR A 405 -24.42 1.57 -34.33
C TYR A 405 -25.18 1.62 -35.67
N ALA A 406 -26.47 1.98 -35.65
CA ALA A 406 -27.27 2.20 -36.86
C ALA A 406 -26.76 3.39 -37.69
N TYR A 407 -26.26 4.44 -37.03
CA TYR A 407 -25.69 5.61 -37.70
C TYR A 407 -24.34 5.30 -38.37
N TYR A 408 -23.51 4.45 -37.74
CA TYR A 408 -22.21 4.04 -38.29
C TYR A 408 -22.35 3.09 -39.49
N LYS A 409 -23.32 2.17 -39.45
CA LYS A 409 -23.63 1.27 -40.58
C LYS A 409 -24.23 2.04 -41.76
N HIS A 410 -25.06 3.06 -41.53
CA HIS A 410 -25.58 3.93 -42.59
C HIS A 410 -24.50 4.83 -43.22
N MET A 411 -23.56 5.36 -42.43
CA MET A 411 -22.43 6.15 -42.95
C MET A 411 -21.43 5.30 -43.76
N GLN A 412 -21.14 4.07 -43.36
CA GLN A 412 -20.21 3.21 -44.12
C GLN A 412 -20.84 2.67 -45.40
N LEU A 413 -22.14 2.39 -45.41
CA LEU A 413 -22.86 2.00 -46.63
C LEU A 413 -23.00 3.17 -47.62
N SER A 414 -23.25 4.40 -47.15
CA SER A 414 -23.36 5.56 -48.04
C SER A 414 -22.01 5.97 -48.66
N THR A 415 -20.93 5.93 -47.87
CA THR A 415 -19.57 6.27 -48.35
C THR A 415 -18.95 5.18 -49.22
N GLY A 416 -19.27 3.90 -48.97
CA GLY A 416 -18.88 2.77 -49.82
C GLY A 416 -19.56 2.80 -51.19
N GLN A 417 -20.88 3.08 -51.23
CA GLN A 417 -21.65 3.16 -52.49
C GLN A 417 -21.29 4.41 -53.32
N GLN A 418 -20.98 5.55 -52.69
CA GLN A 418 -20.51 6.75 -53.39
C GLN A 418 -19.12 6.55 -54.03
N ARG A 419 -18.18 5.91 -53.32
CA ARG A 419 -16.83 5.62 -53.85
C ARG A 419 -16.84 4.57 -54.95
N SER A 420 -17.74 3.58 -54.90
CA SER A 420 -17.91 2.61 -56.00
C SER A 420 -18.55 3.26 -57.24
N ALA A 421 -19.51 4.17 -57.07
CA ALA A 421 -20.14 4.89 -58.18
C ALA A 421 -19.19 5.89 -58.86
N GLU A 422 -18.32 6.58 -58.10
CA GLU A 422 -17.29 7.47 -58.65
C GLU A 422 -16.19 6.69 -59.41
N ARG A 423 -15.74 5.55 -58.88
CA ARG A 423 -14.78 4.68 -59.58
C ARG A 423 -15.37 4.13 -60.89
N LEU A 424 -16.66 3.76 -60.91
CA LEU A 424 -17.33 3.31 -62.12
C LEU A 424 -17.49 4.44 -63.16
N ARG A 425 -17.75 5.68 -62.70
CA ARG A 425 -17.83 6.88 -63.57
C ARG A 425 -16.46 7.27 -64.14
N GLN A 426 -15.39 7.18 -63.34
CA GLN A 426 -14.03 7.42 -63.81
C GLN A 426 -13.56 6.34 -64.80
N MET A 427 -13.84 5.06 -64.57
CA MET A 427 -13.53 4.00 -65.54
C MET A 427 -14.31 4.14 -66.86
N LYS A 428 -15.59 4.54 -66.80
CA LYS A 428 -16.38 4.81 -68.02
C LYS A 428 -15.86 6.02 -68.79
N LYS A 429 -15.34 7.07 -68.13
CA LYS A 429 -14.68 8.19 -68.80
C LYS A 429 -13.37 7.76 -69.45
N LEU A 430 -12.53 7.00 -68.74
CA LEU A 430 -11.24 6.51 -69.24
C LEU A 430 -11.39 5.60 -70.48
N ASN A 431 -12.40 4.74 -70.49
CA ASN A 431 -12.71 3.88 -71.63
C ASN A 431 -13.30 4.66 -72.82
N LYS A 432 -13.94 5.82 -72.59
CA LYS A 432 -14.48 6.67 -73.66
C LYS A 432 -13.37 7.48 -74.34
N THR A 433 -12.39 7.98 -73.59
CA THR A 433 -11.17 8.60 -74.15
C THR A 433 -10.30 7.59 -74.90
N LYS A 434 -10.09 6.38 -74.36
CA LYS A 434 -9.35 5.32 -75.07
C LYS A 434 -9.99 4.89 -76.37
N LYS A 435 -11.33 4.96 -76.48
CA LYS A 435 -12.06 4.62 -77.71
C LYS A 435 -12.01 5.76 -78.75
N GLN A 436 -11.88 7.01 -78.31
CA GLN A 436 -11.71 8.16 -79.20
C GLN A 436 -10.27 8.29 -79.72
N GLU A 437 -9.26 7.83 -78.97
CA GLU A 437 -7.85 7.78 -79.41
C GLU A 437 -7.55 6.59 -80.34
N SER A 438 -8.42 5.58 -80.42
CA SER A 438 -8.28 4.44 -81.34
C SER A 438 -9.00 4.62 -82.68
N GLU A 439 -9.77 5.71 -82.84
CA GLU A 439 -10.54 6.02 -84.06
C GLU A 439 -10.09 7.35 -84.72
N SER A 440 -8.89 7.85 -84.38
CA SER A 440 -8.22 8.99 -85.04
C SER A 440 -6.90 8.58 -85.70
#